data_AF-A0A933H2C9-F1
#
_entry.id   AF-A0A933H2C9-F1
#
_cell.length_a   1.000
_cell.length_b   1.000
_cell.length_c   1.000
_cell.angle_alpha   90.00
_cell.angle_beta   90.00
_cell.angle_gamma   90.00
#
_symmetry.space_group_name_H-M   'P 1'
#
loop_
_entity.id
_entity.type
_entity.pdbx_description
1 polymer ?
#
loop_
_entity_poly.entity_id
_entity_poly.type
_entity_poly.pdbx_seq_one_letter_code
_entity_poly.pdbx_strand_id
1 'polypeptide(L)'
;MLEIIFLYCFGKKLSEIAQVKGRSGLWAALGILFWIGGEIAGAMAAAIAGVSGVGVYGAALVCAITGAVLAWVIVSQLPDVHPIRRVRFSRGTV
;
A
#
# COMPACT_ATOMS: atom_id res chain seq x y z
N MET A 1 14.37 3.25 12.58
CA MET A 1 13.46 2.94 13.72
C MET A 1 12.10 3.61 13.50
N LEU A 2 12.08 4.91 13.19
CA LEU A 2 10.87 5.61 12.72
C LEU A 2 10.28 4.96 11.45
N GLU A 3 11.09 4.47 10.51
CA GLU A 3 10.56 3.81 9.31
C GLU A 3 9.73 2.56 9.63
N ILE A 4 10.16 1.75 10.60
CA ILE A 4 9.43 0.51 10.96
C ILE A 4 8.09 0.85 11.61
N ILE A 5 8.06 1.85 12.50
CA ILE A 5 6.81 2.32 13.11
C ILE A 5 5.88 2.88 12.04
N PHE A 6 6.42 3.67 11.10
CA PHE A 6 5.66 4.19 9.97
C PHE A 6 5.07 3.05 9.12
N LEU A 7 5.88 2.07 8.72
CA LEU A 7 5.46 0.90 7.94
C LEU A 7 4.39 0.08 8.64
N TYR A 8 4.51 -0.10 9.96
CA TYR A 8 3.51 -0.80 10.76
C TYR A 8 2.17 -0.05 10.77
N CYS A 9 2.17 1.25 11.08
CA CYS A 9 0.98 2.08 11.10
C CYS A 9 0.34 2.20 9.70
N PHE A 10 1.18 2.39 8.67
CA PHE A 10 0.74 2.50 7.28
C PHE A 10 0.17 1.19 6.75
N GLY A 11 0.83 0.07 7.03
CA GLY A 11 0.36 -1.27 6.68
C GLY A 11 -0.98 -1.59 7.36
N LYS A 12 -1.15 -1.24 8.64
CA LYS A 12 -2.43 -1.38 9.34
C LYS A 12 -3.54 -0.58 8.63
N LYS A 13 -3.27 0.67 8.28
CA LYS A 13 -4.22 1.55 7.57
C LYS A 13 -4.58 1.00 6.18
N LEU A 14 -3.62 0.47 5.42
CA LEU A 14 -3.89 -0.18 4.13
C LEU A 14 -4.75 -1.43 4.29
N SER A 15 -4.46 -2.26 5.31
CA SER A 15 -5.24 -3.45 5.62
C SER A 15 -6.69 -3.10 5.92
N GLU A 16 -6.92 -2.08 6.75
CA GLU A 16 -8.26 -1.59 7.07
C GLU A 16 -9.02 -1.13 5.82
N ILE A 17 -8.39 -0.34 4.94
CA ILE A 17 -9.00 0.10 3.67
C ILE A 17 -9.36 -1.11 2.79
N ALA A 18 -8.46 -2.09 2.66
CA ALA A 18 -8.72 -3.27 1.86
C ALA A 18 -9.85 -4.14 2.44
N GLN A 19 -9.91 -4.29 3.76
CA GLN A 19 -10.96 -5.04 4.46
C GLN A 19 -12.34 -4.39 4.30
N VAL A 20 -12.42 -3.06 4.38
CA VAL A 20 -13.68 -2.31 4.12
C VAL A 20 -14.21 -2.61 2.72
N LYS A 21 -13.32 -2.83 1.74
CA LYS A 21 -13.66 -3.19 0.36
C LYS A 21 -13.94 -4.68 0.15
N GLY A 22 -13.98 -5.49 1.21
CA GLY A 22 -14.21 -6.94 1.15
C GLY A 22 -13.02 -7.74 0.66
N ARG A 23 -11.80 -7.20 0.73
CA ARG A 23 -10.55 -7.86 0.35
C ARG A 23 -9.76 -8.34 1.57
N SER A 24 -8.74 -9.17 1.34
CA SER A 24 -7.87 -9.67 2.41
C SER A 24 -6.96 -8.59 2.99
N GLY A 25 -6.50 -8.74 4.24
CA GLY A 25 -5.50 -7.83 4.83
C GLY A 25 -4.12 -7.87 4.16
N LEU A 26 -3.87 -8.87 3.28
CA LEU A 26 -2.63 -9.04 2.53
C LEU A 26 -2.29 -7.85 1.62
N TRP A 27 -3.27 -7.01 1.28
CA TRP A 27 -3.03 -5.77 0.53
C TRP A 27 -2.12 -4.79 1.27
N ALA A 28 -1.94 -4.91 2.59
CA ALA A 28 -0.92 -4.18 3.34
C ALA A 28 0.51 -4.46 2.87
N ALA A 29 0.79 -5.66 2.33
CA ALA A 29 2.11 -6.03 1.82
C ALA A 29 2.54 -5.18 0.62
N LEU A 30 1.58 -4.67 -0.18
CA LEU A 30 1.88 -3.72 -1.25
C LEU A 30 2.49 -2.44 -0.71
N GLY A 31 1.99 -1.92 0.41
CA GLY A 31 2.56 -0.73 1.04
C GLY A 31 4.03 -0.93 1.43
N ILE A 32 4.37 -2.08 2.00
CA ILE A 32 5.76 -2.43 2.37
C ILE A 32 6.62 -2.59 1.12
N LEU A 33 6.12 -3.30 0.10
CA LEU A 33 6.84 -3.54 -1.15
C LEU A 33 7.15 -2.23 -1.88
N PHE A 34 6.18 -1.32 -1.98
CA PHE A 34 6.37 -0.02 -2.62
C PHE A 34 7.27 0.92 -1.80
N TRP A 35 7.27 0.81 -0.47
CA TRP A 35 8.21 1.56 0.37
C TRP A 35 9.65 1.12 0.10
N ILE A 36 9.93 -0.18 0.26
CA ILE A 36 11.28 -0.73 0.05
C ILE A 36 11.72 -0.52 -1.40
N GLY A 37 10.82 -0.74 -2.36
CA GLY A 37 11.07 -0.48 -3.76
C GLY A 37 11.40 1.00 -4.04
N GLY A 38 10.70 1.93 -3.38
CA GLY A 38 10.98 3.36 -3.46
C GLY A 38 12.34 3.72 -2.87
N GLU A 39 12.74 3.16 -1.73
CA GLU A 39 14.07 3.39 -1.15
C GLU A 39 15.19 2.94 -2.10
N ILE A 40 15.06 1.73 -2.67
CA ILE A 40 16.04 1.19 -3.61
C ILE A 40 16.10 2.04 -4.87
N ALA A 41 14.94 2.38 -5.46
CA ALA A 41 14.88 3.19 -6.67
C ALA A 41 15.44 4.60 -6.44
N GLY A 42 15.15 5.22 -5.30
CA GLY A 42 15.66 6.54 -4.94
C GLY A 42 17.17 6.55 -4.69
N ALA A 43 17.69 5.51 -4.03
CA ALA A 43 19.13 5.33 -3.86
C ALA A 43 19.85 5.14 -5.20
N MET A 44 19.28 4.35 -6.11
CA MET A 44 19.83 4.17 -7.47
C MET A 44 19.78 5.47 -8.27
N ALA A 45 18.66 6.19 -8.24
CA ALA A 45 18.51 7.47 -8.93
C ALA A 45 19.51 8.51 -8.41
N ALA A 46 19.73 8.58 -7.09
CA ALA A 46 20.73 9.45 -6.49
C ALA A 46 22.16 9.09 -6.92
N ALA A 47 22.48 7.78 -6.96
CA ALA A 47 23.77 7.31 -7.42
C ALA A 47 24.03 7.68 -8.89
N ILE A 48 23.03 7.54 -9.76
CA ILE A 48 23.12 7.94 -11.18
C ILE A 48 23.27 9.45 -11.32
N ALA A 49 22.60 10.23 -10.47
CA ALA A 49 22.69 11.69 -10.44
C ALA A 49 24.00 12.22 -9.82
N GLY A 50 24.91 11.34 -9.38
CA GLY A 50 26.17 11.72 -8.73
C GLY A 50 26.00 12.32 -7.34
N VAL A 51 24.81 12.17 -6.73
CA VAL A 51 24.55 12.61 -5.36
C VAL A 51 25.21 11.64 -4.40
N SER A 52 25.98 12.16 -3.44
CA SER A 52 26.71 11.34 -2.47
C SER A 52 26.40 11.76 -1.03
N GLY A 53 26.72 10.87 -0.08
CA GLY A 53 26.50 11.10 1.35
C GLY A 53 25.02 11.22 1.72
N VAL A 54 24.69 12.23 2.50
CA VAL A 54 23.34 12.45 3.09
C VAL A 54 22.25 12.63 2.01
N GLY A 55 22.61 13.13 0.83
CA GLY A 55 21.66 13.34 -0.27
C GLY A 55 21.05 12.04 -0.81
N VAL A 56 21.77 10.92 -0.72
CA VAL A 56 21.27 9.60 -1.15
C VAL A 56 20.14 9.13 -0.23
N TYR A 57 20.30 9.32 1.08
CA TYR A 57 19.27 8.97 2.05
C TYR A 57 18.01 9.83 1.88
N GLY A 58 18.19 11.14 1.64
CA GLY A 58 17.07 12.03 1.33
C GLY A 58 16.30 11.63 0.07
N ALA A 59 17.01 11.29 -1.00
CA ALA A 59 16.39 10.82 -2.25
C ALA A 59 15.66 9.48 -2.07
N ALA A 60 16.26 8.53 -1.35
CA ALA A 60 15.63 7.26 -1.00
C ALA A 60 14.32 7.47 -0.23
N LEU A 61 14.33 8.35 0.78
CA LEU A 61 13.14 8.69 1.57
C LEU A 61 12.01 9.30 0.73
N VAL A 62 12.34 10.26 -0.16
CA VAL A 62 11.33 10.88 -1.03
C VAL A 62 10.71 9.86 -1.98
N CYS A 63 11.52 8.98 -2.58
CA CYS A 63 10.99 7.90 -3.42
C CYS A 63 10.17 6.89 -2.61
N ALA A 64 10.57 6.55 -1.39
CA ALA A 64 9.82 5.67 -0.50
C ALA A 64 8.44 6.24 -0.14
N ILE A 65 8.38 7.52 0.21
CA ILE A 65 7.11 8.23 0.48
C ILE A 65 6.23 8.23 -0.78
N THR A 66 6.82 8.49 -1.95
CA THR A 66 6.09 8.47 -3.22
C THR A 66 5.52 7.07 -3.51
N GLY A 67 6.32 6.02 -3.29
CA GLY A 67 5.87 4.63 -3.38
C GLY A 67 4.72 4.32 -2.43
N ALA A 68 4.81 4.77 -1.18
CA ALA A 68 3.74 4.61 -0.20
C ALA A 68 2.42 5.27 -0.66
N VAL A 69 2.50 6.52 -1.15
CA VAL A 69 1.33 7.22 -1.69
C VAL A 69 0.73 6.43 -2.86
N LEU A 70 1.56 5.91 -3.77
CA LEU A 70 1.08 5.09 -4.88
C LEU A 70 0.36 3.83 -4.40
N ALA A 71 0.92 3.11 -3.43
CA ALA A 71 0.28 1.93 -2.85
C ALA A 71 -1.07 2.28 -2.19
N TRP A 72 -1.15 3.41 -1.48
CA TRP A 72 -2.39 3.90 -0.91
C TRP A 72 -3.44 4.22 -1.98
N VAL A 73 -3.04 4.89 -3.07
CA VAL A 73 -3.93 5.18 -4.20
C VAL A 73 -4.44 3.88 -4.83
N ILE A 74 -3.56 2.91 -5.10
CA ILE A 74 -3.94 1.61 -5.68
C ILE A 74 -4.98 0.90 -4.80
N VAL A 75 -4.73 0.81 -3.49
CA VAL A 75 -5.66 0.14 -2.56
C VAL A 75 -6.97 0.91 -2.42
N SER A 76 -6.92 2.23 -2.44
CA SER A 76 -8.12 3.08 -2.34
C SER A 76 -9.01 2.98 -3.58
N GLN A 77 -8.41 2.72 -4.75
CA GLN A 77 -9.13 2.56 -6.02
C GLN A 77 -9.60 1.13 -6.28
N LEU A 78 -9.38 0.19 -5.36
CA LEU A 78 -9.89 -1.18 -5.52
C LEU A 78 -11.43 -1.20 -5.57
N PRO A 79 -12.03 -1.98 -6.49
CA PRO A 79 -13.47 -2.14 -6.55
C PRO A 79 -13.97 -2.97 -5.35
N ASP A 80 -15.13 -2.59 -4.83
CA ASP A 80 -15.76 -3.26 -3.70
C ASP A 80 -16.22 -4.66 -4.10
N VAL A 81 -15.80 -5.67 -3.33
CA VAL A 81 -16.30 -7.04 -3.48
C VAL A 81 -17.43 -7.22 -2.49
N HIS A 82 -18.59 -6.64 -2.80
CA HIS A 82 -19.81 -7.05 -2.12
C HIS A 82 -20.27 -8.36 -2.76
N PRO A 83 -20.37 -9.48 -2.01
CA PRO A 83 -21.05 -10.64 -2.54
C PRO A 83 -22.48 -10.20 -2.85
N ILE A 84 -22.91 -10.38 -4.09
CA ILE A 84 -24.33 -10.27 -4.46
C ILE A 84 -25.06 -11.12 -3.43
N ARG A 85 -25.79 -10.46 -2.53
CA ARG A 85 -26.66 -11.11 -1.56
C ARG A 85 -27.70 -11.79 -2.42
N ARG A 86 -27.47 -13.06 -2.78
CA ARG A 86 -28.49 -13.89 -3.42
C ARG A 86 -29.65 -13.88 -2.46
N VAL A 87 -30.64 -13.05 -2.75
CA VAL A 87 -31.92 -13.03 -2.06
C VAL A 87 -32.44 -14.45 -2.23
N ARG A 88 -32.27 -15.26 -1.19
CA ARG A 88 -32.86 -16.58 -1.12
C ARG A 88 -34.36 -16.32 -1.03
N PHE A 89 -35.04 -16.30 -2.18
CA PHE A 89 -36.48 -16.34 -2.25
C PHE A 89 -36.92 -17.61 -1.51
N SER A 90 -37.31 -17.43 -0.25
CA SER A 90 -37.90 -18.47 0.55
C SER A 90 -39.34 -18.67 0.09
N ARG A 91 -39.60 -19.88 -0.41
CA ARG A 91 -40.90 -20.60 -0.41
C ARG A 91 -42.15 -19.80 -0.78
N GLY A 92 -42.65 -20.05 -1.99
CA GLY A 92 -44.08 -20.20 -2.23
C GLY A 92 -44.41 -21.69 -2.28
N THR A 93 -44.76 -22.29 -1.15
CA THR A 93 -45.58 -23.51 -1.11
C THR A 93 -47.01 -23.06 -0.93
N VAL A 94 -47.81 -23.18 -1.98
CA VAL A 94 -49.27 -23.35 -1.91
C VAL A 94 -49.67 -24.31 -3.02
#